data_AF-A0A3C0WLE4-F1
#
_entry.id   AF-A0A3C0WLE4-F1
#
_cell.length_a   1.000
_cell.length_b   1.000
_cell.length_c   1.000
_cell.angle_alpha   90.00
_cell.angle_beta   90.00
_cell.angle_gamma   90.00
#
_symmetry.space_group_name_H-M   'P 1'
#
loop_
_entity.id
_entity.type
_entity.pdbx_description
1 polymer ?
#
loop_
_entity_poly.entity_id
_entity_poly.type
_entity_poly.pdbx_seq_one_letter_code
_entity_poly.pdbx_strand_id
1 'polypeptide(L)'
;MTDDHGDVSNVAVVTIEVNDHPVAVDDTVQAYQDIQNTPTDINVLENDSDSDGVIDATTVIIVDSPDDGVIESVESDGTVVYRPNDDFIGS
;
A
#
# COMPACT_ATOMS: atom_id res chain seq x y z
N MET A 1 -41.50 -19.22 22.95
CA MET A 1 -41.61 -20.64 22.61
C MET A 1 -40.46 -21.34 23.30
N THR A 2 -40.73 -22.38 24.07
CA THR A 2 -39.72 -23.23 24.72
C THR A 2 -39.60 -24.54 23.95
N ASP A 3 -38.43 -25.19 23.97
CA ASP A 3 -38.28 -26.54 23.47
C ASP A 3 -38.93 -27.60 24.40
N ASP A 4 -38.73 -28.88 24.10
CA ASP A 4 -39.24 -30.02 24.86
C ASP A 4 -38.56 -30.21 26.23
N HIS A 5 -37.55 -29.41 26.55
CA HIS A 5 -36.87 -29.34 27.85
C HIS A 5 -37.24 -28.09 28.66
N GLY A 6 -38.05 -27.19 28.09
CA GLY A 6 -38.50 -25.95 28.76
C GLY A 6 -37.54 -24.77 28.58
N ASP A 7 -36.52 -24.91 27.74
CA ASP A 7 -35.54 -23.85 27.47
C ASP A 7 -36.09 -22.88 26.42
N VAL A 8 -35.96 -21.58 26.68
CA VAL A 8 -36.35 -20.52 25.74
C VAL A 8 -35.14 -20.18 24.87
N SER A 9 -35.28 -20.26 23.54
CA SER A 9 -34.22 -19.80 22.63
C SER A 9 -33.94 -18.31 22.86
N ASN A 10 -32.66 -17.97 23.05
CA ASN A 10 -32.20 -16.58 23.11
C ASN A 10 -32.06 -15.97 21.71
N VAL A 11 -32.03 -14.64 21.64
CA VAL A 11 -31.67 -13.95 20.40
C VAL A 11 -30.19 -14.22 20.12
N ALA A 12 -29.89 -14.75 18.95
CA ALA A 12 -28.54 -14.82 18.40
C ALA A 12 -28.36 -13.68 17.39
N VAL A 13 -27.24 -12.96 17.46
CA VAL A 13 -26.83 -11.97 16.47
C VAL A 13 -25.65 -12.55 15.70
N VAL A 14 -25.74 -12.51 14.37
CA VAL A 14 -24.65 -12.86 13.47
C VAL A 14 -24.20 -11.59 12.78
N THR A 15 -22.92 -11.27 12.89
CA THR A 15 -22.26 -10.21 12.14
C THR A 15 -21.41 -10.86 11.05
N ILE A 16 -21.52 -10.37 9.81
CA ILE A 16 -20.66 -10.75 8.69
C ILE A 16 -19.87 -9.50 8.33
N GLU A 17 -18.55 -9.60 8.44
CA GLU A 17 -17.61 -8.59 7.96
C GLU A 17 -17.07 -9.05 6.60
N VAL A 18 -17.07 -8.14 5.63
CA VAL A 18 -16.51 -8.37 4.30
C VAL A 18 -15.22 -7.57 4.24
N ASN A 19 -14.11 -8.23 3.92
CA ASN A 19 -12.82 -7.57 3.80
C ASN A 19 -12.84 -6.62 2.58
N ASP A 20 -12.54 -5.34 2.79
CA ASP A 20 -12.35 -4.39 1.70
C ASP A 20 -10.94 -4.51 1.11
N HIS A 21 -10.74 -4.06 -0.13
CA HIS A 21 -9.42 -4.07 -0.75
C HIS A 21 -8.64 -2.78 -0.41
N PRO A 22 -7.31 -2.83 -0.34
CA PRO A 22 -6.49 -1.62 -0.25
C PRO A 22 -6.78 -0.66 -1.40
N VAL A 23 -6.76 0.64 -1.08
CA VAL A 23 -6.93 1.74 -2.02
C VAL A 23 -5.60 2.47 -2.15
N ALA A 24 -5.04 2.43 -3.37
CA ALA A 24 -3.80 3.12 -3.70
C ALA A 24 -4.05 4.58 -4.09
N VAL A 25 -3.08 5.45 -3.80
CA VAL A 25 -3.04 6.84 -4.22
C VAL A 25 -1.71 7.11 -4.93
N ASP A 26 -1.75 7.76 -6.09
CA ASP A 26 -0.54 8.02 -6.87
C ASP A 26 0.47 8.88 -6.08
N ASP A 27 1.72 8.42 -6.04
CA ASP A 27 2.84 9.17 -5.48
C ASP A 27 3.42 10.18 -6.46
N THR A 28 3.96 11.28 -5.93
CA THR A 28 4.74 12.23 -6.72
C THR A 28 5.96 12.66 -5.92
N VAL A 29 7.14 12.45 -6.49
CA VAL A 29 8.41 12.84 -5.88
C VAL A 29 9.18 13.73 -6.84
N GLN A 30 9.70 14.85 -6.34
CA GLN A 30 10.56 15.74 -7.12
C GLN A 30 12.03 15.40 -6.85
N ALA A 31 12.74 14.99 -7.90
CA ALA A 31 14.19 14.86 -7.87
C ALA A 31 14.83 16.22 -8.13
N TYR A 32 15.47 16.80 -7.11
CA TYR A 32 16.20 18.06 -7.21
C TYR A 32 17.54 17.90 -7.96
N GLN A 33 18.07 18.99 -8.52
CA GLN A 33 19.27 18.99 -9.38
C GLN A 33 20.55 18.50 -8.69
N ASP A 34 20.59 18.47 -7.35
CA ASP A 34 21.71 18.04 -6.52
C ASP A 34 21.70 16.54 -6.16
N ILE A 35 20.64 15.81 -6.54
CA ILE A 35 20.48 14.36 -6.32
C ILE A 35 20.51 13.54 -7.62
N GLN A 36 21.11 14.09 -8.68
CA GLN A 36 21.40 13.33 -9.90
C GLN A 36 22.17 12.04 -9.57
N ASN A 37 21.72 10.91 -10.13
CA ASN A 37 22.28 9.59 -9.87
C ASN A 37 22.38 9.23 -8.37
N THR A 38 21.54 9.82 -7.52
CA THR A 38 21.46 9.49 -6.10
C THR A 38 20.18 8.70 -5.84
N PRO A 39 20.29 7.48 -5.28
CA PRO A 39 19.13 6.73 -4.84
C PRO A 39 18.28 7.54 -3.87
N THR A 40 16.98 7.54 -4.10
CA THR A 40 15.98 8.19 -3.25
C THR A 40 15.01 7.14 -2.79
N ASP A 41 14.82 7.09 -1.48
CA ASP A 41 13.83 6.23 -0.84
C ASP A 41 12.46 6.90 -0.92
N ILE A 42 11.48 6.18 -1.46
CA ILE A 42 10.10 6.64 -1.64
C ILE A 42 9.18 5.68 -0.89
N ASN A 43 8.50 6.18 0.14
CA ASN A 43 7.49 5.39 0.83
C ASN A 43 6.15 5.47 0.08
N VAL A 44 5.91 4.54 -0.84
CA VAL A 44 4.68 4.53 -1.67
C VAL A 44 3.42 4.13 -0.91
N LEU A 45 3.56 3.69 0.35
CA LEU A 45 2.42 3.32 1.19
C LEU A 45 1.95 4.48 2.09
N GLU A 46 2.62 5.63 2.06
CA GLU A 46 2.33 6.75 2.97
C GLU A 46 0.92 7.34 2.76
N ASN A 47 0.45 7.35 1.52
CA ASN A 47 -0.84 7.90 1.10
C ASN A 47 -1.90 6.82 0.77
N ASP A 48 -1.53 5.54 0.83
CA ASP A 48 -2.43 4.41 0.61
C ASP A 48 -3.27 4.10 1.87
N SER A 49 -4.42 3.44 1.68
CA SER A 49 -5.29 3.10 2.81
C SER A 49 -5.99 1.75 2.66
N ASP A 50 -6.25 1.13 3.80
CA ASP A 50 -7.10 -0.05 3.94
C ASP A 50 -8.11 0.27 5.06
N SER A 51 -9.40 0.27 4.73
CA SER A 51 -10.45 0.80 5.62
C SER A 51 -10.81 -0.12 6.77
N ASP A 52 -10.56 -1.41 6.63
CA ASP A 52 -10.87 -2.45 7.60
C ASP A 52 -9.66 -3.32 7.97
N GLY A 53 -8.50 -3.06 7.37
CA GLY A 53 -7.27 -3.79 7.60
C GLY A 53 -6.01 -2.94 7.70
N VAL A 54 -4.90 -3.60 7.36
CA VAL A 54 -3.57 -3.03 7.26
C VAL A 54 -2.99 -3.53 5.94
N ILE A 55 -2.40 -2.62 5.17
CA ILE A 55 -1.77 -2.98 3.90
C ILE A 55 -0.58 -3.91 4.17
N ASP A 56 -0.56 -5.06 3.51
CA ASP A 56 0.61 -5.94 3.50
C ASP A 56 1.66 -5.36 2.55
N ALA A 57 2.66 -4.68 3.12
CA ALA A 57 3.72 -4.03 2.35
C ALA A 57 4.53 -5.00 1.47
N THR A 58 4.53 -6.29 1.77
CA THR A 58 5.23 -7.30 0.95
C THR A 58 4.51 -7.58 -0.38
N THR A 59 3.30 -7.05 -0.55
CA THR A 59 2.48 -7.17 -1.77
C THR A 59 2.69 -6.01 -2.75
N VAL A 60 3.51 -5.02 -2.41
CA VAL A 60 3.85 -3.91 -3.32
C VAL A 60 4.56 -4.45 -4.55
N ILE A 61 4.03 -4.10 -5.74
CA ILE A 61 4.61 -4.44 -7.03
C ILE A 61 4.67 -3.20 -7.92
N ILE A 62 5.78 -3.06 -8.64
CA ILE A 62 5.91 -2.03 -9.69
C ILE A 62 5.26 -2.55 -10.96
N VAL A 63 4.16 -1.91 -11.38
CA VAL A 63 3.41 -2.29 -12.58
C VAL A 63 3.88 -1.58 -13.84
N ASP A 64 4.49 -0.40 -13.68
CA ASP A 64 5.10 0.37 -14.76
C ASP A 64 6.43 0.97 -14.29
N SER A 65 7.43 0.93 -15.17
CA SER A 65 8.75 1.45 -14.85
C SER A 65 8.83 2.95 -15.10
N PRO A 66 9.56 3.73 -14.28
CA PRO A 66 9.73 5.15 -14.52
C PRO A 66 10.48 5.42 -15.84
N ASP A 67 10.07 6.45 -16.57
CA ASP A 67 10.69 6.83 -17.85
C ASP A 67 12.10 7.43 -17.68
N ASP A 68 12.31 8.18 -16.59
CA ASP A 68 13.50 9.01 -16.36
C ASP A 68 14.44 8.48 -15.26
N GLY A 69 14.37 7.17 -15.00
CA GLY A 69 15.25 6.50 -14.06
C GLY A 69 14.96 5.01 -13.97
N VAL A 70 15.39 4.41 -12.87
CA VAL A 70 15.19 2.99 -12.59
C VAL A 70 14.78 2.77 -11.14
N ILE A 71 13.99 1.73 -10.91
CA ILE A 71 13.74 1.21 -9.57
C ILE A 71 14.84 0.20 -9.26
N GLU A 72 15.65 0.46 -8.23
CA GLU A 72 16.73 -0.43 -7.81
C GLU A 72 16.21 -1.58 -6.94
N SER A 73 15.29 -1.29 -6.03
CA SER A 73 14.68 -2.28 -5.14
C SER A 73 13.30 -1.84 -4.64
N VAL A 74 12.53 -2.83 -4.18
CA VAL A 74 11.33 -2.66 -3.36
C VAL A 74 11.62 -3.38 -2.05
N GLU A 75 11.69 -2.62 -0.97
CA GLU A 75 12.00 -3.12 0.36
C GLU A 75 10.78 -3.79 0.99
N SER A 76 10.98 -4.61 2.02
CA SER A 76 9.89 -5.37 2.66
C SER A 76 8.88 -4.50 3.41
N ASP A 77 9.21 -3.24 3.67
CA ASP A 77 8.32 -2.25 4.29
C ASP A 77 7.54 -1.42 3.27
N GLY A 78 7.69 -1.71 1.97
CA GLY A 78 7.04 -0.98 0.88
C GLY A 78 7.84 0.22 0.39
N THR A 79 9.01 0.51 0.97
CA THR A 79 9.88 1.58 0.45
C THR A 79 10.46 1.18 -0.90
N VAL A 80 10.34 2.08 -1.87
CA VAL A 80 10.88 1.92 -3.22
C VAL A 80 12.15 2.76 -3.35
N VAL A 81 13.25 2.13 -3.77
CA VAL A 81 14.51 2.83 -4.02
C VAL A 81 14.56 3.22 -5.49
N TYR A 82 14.38 4.50 -5.78
CA TYR A 82 14.42 5.06 -7.13
C TYR A 82 15.77 5.74 -7.40
N ARG A 83 16.37 5.45 -8.56
CA ARG A 83 17.55 6.14 -9.07
C ARG A 83 17.20 6.89 -10.36
N PRO A 84 17.25 8.23 -10.39
CA PRO A 84 17.12 8.99 -11.62
C PRO A 84 18.26 8.70 -12.62
N ASN A 85 17.98 8.83 -13.92
CA ASN A 85 19.01 8.79 -14.96
C ASN A 85 20.09 9.87 -14.74
N ASP A 86 21.31 9.60 -15.21
CA ASP A 86 22.35 10.63 -15.30
C ASP A 86 21.81 11.83 -16.11
N ASP A 87 22.05 13.05 -15.61
CA ASP A 87 21.56 14.31 -16.18
C ASP A 87 20.03 14.57 -16.12
N PHE A 88 19.23 13.70 -15.47
CA PHE A 88 17.81 14.01 -15.25
C PHE A 88 17.63 15.19 -14.30
N ILE A 89 16.85 16.17 -14.73
CA ILE A 89 16.40 17.31 -13.93
C ILE A 89 14.88 17.22 -13.83
N GLY A 90 14.39 16.82 -12.65
CA GLY A 90 12.96 16.87 -12.34
C GLY A 90 12.45 18.30 -12.31
N SER A 91 11.20 18.50 -12.72
CA SER A 91 10.52 19.81 -12.73
C SER A 91 9.81 20.11 -11.41
#